data_AF-A0A7I8IFR3-F1
#
_entry.id   AF-A0A7I8IFR3-F1
#
_cell.length_a   1.000
_cell.length_b   1.000
_cell.length_c   1.000
_cell.angle_alpha   90.00
_cell.angle_beta   90.00
_cell.angle_gamma   90.00
#
_symmetry.space_group_name_H-M   'P 1'
#
loop_
_entity.id
_entity.type
_entity.pdbx_description
1 polymer ?
#
loop_
_entity_poly.entity_id
_entity_poly.type
_entity_poly.pdbx_seq_one_letter_code
_entity_poly.pdbx_strand_id
1 'polypeptide(L)'
;MGSVSLKIGDGTARFRRATVCSSALHIVMLLSVVITNLFALYAFKYVPASLAGNRQHGDIVLPQDHHGNLDIISDHVSLIVREIESSQKKLSQIEREILGYETLDVSKPNLPLELKLFLHRHPLPLGRDSRTGITEMVSSVGHSCARAADLLSLSLYMAYKPGEECPADAHLQHKLISRGCEPLPRRRCRSAATSKPGLLPLPHSLWKPVSEKIVGSWNGFDKQMWVNPRGKNDFLIDDVLGLGRNIRLGFDIGGGAGNFAARMAEKNVTVVTSLLNDRNPVSDFVAARGLFPLFLSSDQRFPFYDSVFDLVHTMYGLEKTDFFLFDVDRVLRPGGLLWLDNWYVAGEKKKGELTVLIEKFTYKKLKWVVGEKPDPSGLGKKICLSAVLQKPARGG
;
A
#
# COMPACT_ATOMS: atom_id res chain seq x y z
N MET A 1 13.14 37.12 15.04
CA MET A 1 12.96 36.72 16.45
C MET A 1 11.59 37.21 16.89
N GLY A 2 10.63 36.32 17.08
CA GLY A 2 9.29 36.63 17.58
C GLY A 2 8.85 35.50 18.49
N SER A 3 8.81 35.75 19.80
CA SER A 3 8.38 34.79 20.81
C SER A 3 6.86 34.79 20.88
N VAL A 4 6.25 33.62 20.72
CA VAL A 4 4.82 33.42 20.97
C VAL A 4 4.68 32.93 22.41
N SER A 5 4.08 33.76 23.26
CA SER A 5 3.71 33.42 24.64
C SER A 5 2.41 32.63 24.63
N LEU A 6 2.46 31.38 25.10
CA LEU A 6 1.26 30.56 25.33
C LEU A 6 0.67 30.93 26.70
N LYS A 7 -0.44 31.68 26.71
CA LYS A 7 -1.29 31.81 27.89
C LYS A 7 -2.04 30.50 28.11
N ILE A 8 -1.68 29.80 29.18
CA ILE A 8 -2.44 28.66 29.72
C ILE A 8 -3.72 29.23 30.33
N GLY A 9 -4.88 28.81 29.81
CA GLY A 9 -6.17 29.21 30.35
C GLY A 9 -6.47 28.47 31.65
N ASP A 10 -6.97 29.20 32.65
CA ASP A 10 -7.47 28.70 33.94
C ASP A 10 -8.77 27.89 33.77
N GLY A 11 -8.64 26.71 33.17
CA GLY A 11 -9.69 25.70 33.16
C GLY A 11 -9.65 24.89 34.45
N THR A 12 -10.39 25.30 35.48
CA THR A 12 -10.59 24.49 36.68
C THR A 12 -11.35 23.21 36.32
N ALA A 13 -10.62 22.12 36.06
CA ALA A 13 -11.19 20.78 35.97
C ALA A 13 -11.69 20.37 37.37
N ARG A 14 -13.01 20.37 37.57
CA ARG A 14 -13.62 19.75 38.75
C ARG A 14 -13.40 18.24 38.68
N PHE A 15 -12.38 17.75 39.39
CA PHE A 15 -12.24 16.33 39.68
C PHE A 15 -13.36 15.91 40.65
N ARG A 16 -14.26 15.04 40.17
CA ARG A 16 -15.19 14.29 41.03
C ARG A 16 -14.37 13.45 42.02
N ARG A 17 -14.73 13.50 43.30
CA ARG A 17 -14.14 12.66 44.36
C ARG A 17 -14.11 11.20 43.90
N ALA A 18 -12.91 10.60 43.93
CA ALA A 18 -12.72 9.18 43.69
C ALA A 18 -13.56 8.38 44.69
N THR A 19 -14.47 7.56 44.18
CA THR A 19 -15.19 6.56 44.97
C THR A 19 -14.19 5.53 45.51
N VAL A 20 -14.41 5.08 46.75
CA VAL A 20 -13.60 4.14 47.56
C VAL A 20 -13.14 2.86 46.81
N CYS A 21 -13.78 2.53 45.69
CA CYS A 21 -13.41 1.41 44.82
C CYS A 21 -12.11 1.62 44.02
N SER A 22 -11.68 2.87 43.76
CA SER A 22 -10.44 3.17 43.00
C SER A 22 -9.17 2.88 43.81
N SER A 23 -9.19 3.13 45.13
CA SER A 23 -8.07 2.85 46.03
C SER A 23 -7.75 1.36 46.13
N ALA A 24 -8.75 0.48 46.07
CA ALA A 24 -8.56 -0.97 46.14
C ALA A 24 -7.81 -1.50 44.90
N LEU A 25 -8.13 -1.00 43.71
CA LEU A 25 -7.45 -1.37 42.46
C LEU A 25 -5.98 -0.96 42.44
N HIS A 26 -5.66 0.24 42.96
CA HIS A 26 -4.26 0.68 43.07
C HIS A 26 -3.47 -0.16 44.07
N ILE A 27 -4.08 -0.59 45.19
CA ILE A 27 -3.45 -1.48 46.16
C ILE A 27 -3.19 -2.87 45.56
N VAL A 28 -4.13 -3.41 44.78
CA VAL A 28 -3.96 -4.70 44.09
C VAL A 28 -2.83 -4.63 43.06
N MET A 29 -2.73 -3.55 42.28
CA MET A 29 -1.61 -3.37 41.34
C MET A 29 -0.26 -3.23 42.04
N LEU A 30 -0.21 -2.54 43.19
CA LEU A 30 1.03 -2.43 43.97
C LEU A 30 1.45 -3.79 44.53
N LEU A 31 0.49 -4.55 45.08
CA LEU A 31 0.71 -5.90 45.58
C LEU A 31 1.21 -6.84 44.49
N SER A 32 0.65 -6.78 43.27
CA SER A 32 1.12 -7.63 42.17
C SER A 32 2.58 -7.32 41.82
N VAL A 33 2.95 -6.03 41.74
CA VAL A 33 4.33 -5.62 41.43
C VAL A 33 5.30 -6.06 42.52
N VAL A 34 4.94 -5.89 43.79
CA VAL A 34 5.78 -6.29 44.93
C VAL A 34 5.96 -7.81 44.96
N ILE A 35 4.87 -8.57 44.79
CA ILE A 35 4.92 -10.04 44.79
C ILE A 35 5.75 -10.55 43.62
N THR A 36 5.61 -10.00 42.41
CA THR A 36 6.43 -10.43 41.26
C THR A 36 7.92 -10.15 41.47
N ASN A 37 8.26 -9.01 42.07
CA ASN A 37 9.66 -8.67 42.36
C ASN A 37 10.25 -9.51 43.50
N LEU A 38 9.47 -9.82 44.53
CA LEU A 38 9.88 -10.73 45.61
C LEU A 38 10.06 -12.16 45.10
N PHE A 39 9.18 -12.63 44.21
CA PHE A 39 9.32 -13.95 43.60
C PHE A 39 10.57 -14.02 42.72
N ALA A 40 10.86 -12.98 41.94
CA ALA A 40 12.11 -12.89 41.18
C ALA A 40 13.33 -12.93 42.12
N LEU A 41 13.32 -12.13 43.19
CA LEU A 41 14.40 -12.12 44.18
C LEU A 41 14.58 -13.49 44.88
N TYR A 42 13.48 -14.18 45.19
CA TYR A 42 13.52 -15.54 45.72
C TYR A 42 14.10 -16.52 44.70
N ALA A 43 13.64 -16.51 43.45
CA ALA A 43 14.17 -17.37 42.40
C ALA A 43 15.67 -17.15 42.15
N PHE A 44 16.15 -15.90 42.26
CA PHE A 44 17.58 -15.58 42.09
C PHE A 44 18.44 -15.85 43.34
N LYS A 45 17.84 -15.94 44.53
CA LYS A 45 18.57 -16.25 45.79
C LYS A 45 18.39 -17.68 46.27
N TYR A 46 17.47 -18.45 45.69
CA TYR A 46 17.18 -19.81 46.12
C TYR A 46 18.26 -20.78 45.63
N VAL A 47 19.19 -21.11 46.53
CA VAL A 47 20.11 -22.25 46.41
C VAL A 47 19.47 -23.44 47.13
N PRO A 48 19.23 -24.60 46.49
CA PRO A 48 18.57 -25.74 47.12
C PRO A 48 19.43 -26.35 48.24
N ALA A 49 18.84 -26.53 49.42
CA ALA A 49 19.48 -27.15 50.59
C ALA A 49 19.46 -28.70 50.52
N SER A 50 19.83 -29.30 49.38
CA SER A 50 19.87 -30.78 49.23
C SER A 50 21.27 -31.38 49.13
N LEU A 51 22.32 -30.65 49.52
CA LEU A 51 23.70 -31.16 49.53
C LEU A 51 24.40 -31.08 50.91
N ALA A 52 23.66 -30.74 51.97
CA ALA A 52 24.17 -30.76 53.34
C ALA A 52 23.69 -32.00 54.08
N GLY A 53 24.39 -33.13 53.94
CA GLY A 53 24.30 -34.24 54.90
C GLY A 53 24.47 -35.64 54.33
N ASN A 54 25.71 -36.08 54.13
CA ASN A 54 26.22 -37.23 54.88
C ASN A 54 27.76 -37.32 54.80
N ARG A 55 28.44 -37.09 55.92
CA ARG A 55 29.86 -37.39 56.12
C ARG A 55 29.98 -38.80 56.66
N GLN A 56 30.71 -39.69 55.99
CA GLN A 56 31.49 -40.75 56.64
C GLN A 56 32.85 -40.90 55.93
N HIS A 57 33.83 -41.32 56.72
CA HIS A 57 35.26 -41.04 56.66
C HIS A 57 36.07 -41.55 55.45
N GLY A 58 37.19 -40.86 55.17
CA GLY A 58 38.37 -41.40 54.51
C GLY A 58 39.19 -40.40 53.70
N ASP A 59 40.14 -39.72 54.35
CA ASP A 59 41.48 -39.36 53.86
C ASP A 59 41.74 -38.50 52.58
N ILE A 60 42.40 -37.34 52.87
CA ILE A 60 43.54 -36.69 52.17
C ILE A 60 43.26 -35.68 51.00
N VAL A 61 43.90 -34.50 51.13
CA VAL A 61 44.27 -33.43 50.14
C VAL A 61 43.30 -32.23 49.91
N LEU A 62 43.77 -31.03 50.26
CA LEU A 62 43.39 -29.69 49.71
C LEU A 62 44.03 -29.49 48.31
N PRO A 63 43.54 -28.70 47.32
CA PRO A 63 42.86 -27.39 47.49
C PRO A 63 41.86 -26.95 46.37
N GLN A 64 41.31 -25.73 46.51
CA GLN A 64 40.80 -24.81 45.48
C GLN A 64 39.64 -25.26 44.57
N ASP A 65 38.45 -24.64 44.74
CA ASP A 65 37.75 -24.04 43.60
C ASP A 65 36.62 -23.06 44.01
N HIS A 66 36.86 -21.76 43.85
CA HIS A 66 35.78 -20.74 43.90
C HIS A 66 35.81 -19.80 42.69
N HIS A 67 36.55 -20.14 41.62
CA HIS A 67 36.63 -19.35 40.39
C HIS A 67 35.63 -19.79 39.30
N GLY A 68 35.12 -21.03 39.32
CA GLY A 68 34.33 -21.57 38.20
C GLY A 68 32.97 -20.92 37.94
N ASN A 69 32.28 -20.34 38.94
CA ASN A 69 30.90 -19.88 38.74
C ASN A 69 30.78 -18.46 38.13
N LEU A 70 31.79 -17.60 38.30
CA LEU A 70 31.82 -16.26 37.69
C LEU A 70 32.25 -16.33 36.23
N ASP A 71 33.19 -17.22 35.90
CA ASP A 71 33.67 -17.43 34.54
C ASP A 71 32.59 -18.04 33.65
N ILE A 72 31.79 -18.98 34.17
CA ILE A 72 30.66 -19.56 33.43
C ILE A 72 29.58 -18.52 33.13
N ILE A 73 29.27 -17.62 34.09
CA ILE A 73 28.29 -16.53 33.87
C ILE A 73 28.85 -15.50 32.88
N SER A 74 30.13 -15.15 32.99
CA SER A 74 30.81 -14.25 32.05
C SER A 74 30.83 -14.81 30.63
N ASP A 75 31.09 -16.11 30.49
CA ASP A 75 31.07 -16.81 29.20
C ASP A 75 29.67 -16.80 28.58
N HIS A 76 28.63 -17.11 29.37
CA HIS A 76 27.24 -17.06 28.89
C HIS A 76 26.81 -15.64 28.49
N VAL A 77 27.19 -14.62 29.26
CA VAL A 77 26.91 -13.20 28.93
C VAL A 77 27.64 -12.80 27.64
N SER A 78 28.89 -13.22 27.46
CA SER A 78 29.66 -12.94 26.24
C SER A 78 29.05 -13.61 25.00
N LEU A 79 28.50 -14.83 25.15
CA LEU A 79 27.78 -15.52 24.09
C LEU A 79 26.48 -14.79 23.73
N ILE A 80 25.73 -14.32 24.73
CA ILE A 80 24.50 -13.52 24.50
C ILE A 80 24.84 -12.21 23.78
N VAL A 81 25.88 -11.49 24.19
CA VAL A 81 26.31 -10.25 23.53
C VAL A 81 26.73 -10.50 22.08
N ARG A 82 27.47 -11.57 21.80
CA ARG A 82 27.84 -11.97 20.43
C ARG A 82 26.62 -12.34 19.58
N GLU A 83 25.64 -13.05 20.15
CA GLU A 83 24.39 -13.39 19.46
C GLU A 83 23.57 -12.13 19.14
N ILE A 84 23.53 -11.17 20.07
CA ILE A 84 22.89 -9.86 19.88
C ILE A 84 23.59 -9.07 18.77
N GLU A 85 24.92 -8.96 18.80
CA GLU A 85 25.69 -8.26 17.76
C GLU A 85 25.52 -8.94 16.39
N SER A 86 25.56 -10.27 16.35
CA SER A 86 25.29 -11.06 15.14
C SER A 86 23.89 -10.81 14.59
N SER A 87 22.89 -10.82 15.48
CA SER A 87 21.49 -10.56 15.13
C SER A 87 21.29 -9.13 14.64
N GLN A 88 21.91 -8.14 15.28
CA GLN A 88 21.89 -6.74 14.86
C GLN A 88 22.58 -6.54 13.50
N LYS A 89 23.71 -7.19 13.27
CA LYS A 89 24.40 -7.16 11.97
C LYS A 89 23.53 -7.77 10.87
N LYS A 90 22.91 -8.91 11.15
CA LYS A 90 21.98 -9.58 10.22
C LYS A 90 20.74 -8.71 9.96
N LEU A 91 20.19 -8.06 11.00
CA LEU A 91 19.08 -7.12 10.86
C LEU A 91 19.49 -5.93 9.99
N SER A 92 20.67 -5.34 10.21
CA SER A 92 21.17 -4.22 9.40
C SER A 92 21.43 -4.61 7.94
N GLN A 93 21.86 -5.85 7.69
CA GLN A 93 22.00 -6.39 6.34
C GLN A 93 20.63 -6.56 5.68
N ILE A 94 19.68 -7.17 6.38
CA ILE A 94 18.30 -7.33 5.90
C ILE A 94 17.65 -5.96 5.66
N GLU A 95 17.85 -4.97 6.54
CA GLU A 95 17.36 -3.60 6.34
C GLU A 95 17.97 -2.96 5.11
N ARG A 96 19.27 -3.12 4.85
CA ARG A 96 19.92 -2.62 3.63
C ARG A 96 19.38 -3.29 2.36
N GLU A 97 19.13 -4.60 2.42
CA GLU A 97 18.53 -5.37 1.32
C GLU A 97 17.07 -4.95 1.08
N ILE A 98 16.25 -4.82 2.13
CA ILE A 98 14.84 -4.39 2.07
C ILE A 98 14.74 -2.95 1.58
N LEU A 99 15.61 -2.05 2.05
CA LEU A 99 15.61 -0.66 1.62
C LEU A 99 16.22 -0.45 0.22
N GLY A 100 16.82 -1.50 -0.38
CA GLY A 100 17.19 -1.52 -1.81
C GLY A 100 18.50 -0.90 -2.19
N TYR A 101 19.30 -0.50 -1.20
CA TYR A 101 20.49 0.31 -1.40
C TYR A 101 21.58 -0.37 -2.25
N GLU A 102 21.56 -1.70 -2.38
CA GLU A 102 22.61 -2.50 -3.06
C GLU A 102 22.12 -3.25 -4.30
N THR A 103 20.90 -3.01 -4.77
CA THR A 103 20.26 -3.92 -5.75
C THR A 103 20.71 -3.69 -7.20
N LEU A 104 21.12 -2.48 -7.58
CA LEU A 104 21.43 -2.11 -8.96
C LEU A 104 22.92 -1.79 -9.15
N ASP A 105 23.64 -2.71 -9.80
CA ASP A 105 25.03 -2.51 -10.17
C ASP A 105 25.17 -1.55 -11.38
N VAL A 106 25.61 -0.32 -11.09
CA VAL A 106 25.81 0.76 -12.06
C VAL A 106 27.10 0.58 -12.88
N SER A 107 27.99 -0.34 -12.48
CA SER A 107 29.28 -0.58 -13.15
C SER A 107 29.16 -1.33 -14.48
N LYS A 108 27.96 -1.83 -14.82
CA LYS A 108 27.72 -2.55 -16.08
C LYS A 108 28.00 -1.69 -17.32
N PRO A 109 28.75 -2.20 -18.32
CA PRO A 109 29.36 -1.39 -19.37
C PRO A 109 28.39 -0.71 -20.36
N ASN A 110 27.09 -1.04 -20.37
CA ASN A 110 26.15 -0.59 -21.42
C ASN A 110 24.89 0.14 -20.89
N LEU A 111 24.94 0.75 -19.70
CA LEU A 111 23.81 1.57 -19.23
C LEU A 111 23.81 2.96 -19.88
N PRO A 112 22.65 3.47 -20.35
CA PRO A 112 22.50 4.86 -20.79
C PRO A 112 22.97 5.85 -19.71
N LEU A 113 23.59 6.95 -20.12
CA LEU A 113 24.13 7.96 -19.20
C LEU A 113 23.05 8.52 -18.26
N GLU A 114 21.85 8.81 -18.77
CA GLU A 114 20.71 9.27 -17.95
C GLU A 114 20.34 8.26 -16.88
N LEU A 115 20.35 6.97 -17.20
CA LEU A 115 20.06 5.92 -16.23
C LEU A 115 21.17 5.82 -15.19
N LYS A 116 22.44 5.92 -15.58
CA LYS A 116 23.56 5.95 -14.63
C LYS A 116 23.47 7.13 -13.67
N LEU A 117 23.14 8.32 -14.18
CA LEU A 117 22.93 9.52 -13.36
C LEU A 117 21.74 9.34 -12.40
N PHE A 118 20.63 8.76 -12.87
CA PHE A 118 19.45 8.52 -12.03
C PHE A 118 19.72 7.48 -10.93
N LEU A 119 20.48 6.42 -11.23
CA LEU A 119 20.83 5.35 -10.29
C LEU A 119 21.98 5.73 -9.35
N HIS A 120 22.69 6.83 -9.62
CA HIS A 120 23.81 7.27 -8.79
C HIS A 120 23.33 7.62 -7.38
N ARG A 121 24.15 7.30 -6.37
CA ARG A 121 23.89 7.67 -4.98
C ARG A 121 24.10 9.17 -4.81
N HIS A 122 23.17 9.85 -4.14
CA HIS A 122 23.28 11.28 -3.88
C HIS A 122 23.40 11.51 -2.37
N PRO A 123 24.33 12.33 -1.87
CA PRO A 123 24.42 12.62 -0.44
C PRO A 123 23.12 13.25 0.04
N LEU A 124 22.70 12.91 1.26
CA LEU A 124 21.52 13.51 1.88
C LEU A 124 21.76 15.01 2.09
N PRO A 125 20.78 15.89 1.74
CA PRO A 125 20.95 17.34 1.85
C PRO A 125 21.31 17.84 3.26
N LEU A 126 20.88 17.10 4.29
CA LEU A 126 21.09 17.45 5.70
C LEU A 126 22.16 16.58 6.38
N GLY A 127 22.94 15.81 5.60
CA GLY A 127 23.92 14.87 6.13
C GLY A 127 23.30 13.59 6.70
N ARG A 128 24.00 12.95 7.63
CA ARG A 128 23.62 11.63 8.16
C ARG A 128 22.31 11.69 8.95
N ASP A 129 21.35 10.85 8.59
CA ASP A 129 20.11 10.69 9.37
C ASP A 129 20.40 10.09 10.76
N SER A 130 19.92 10.74 11.81
CA SER A 130 20.25 10.35 13.19
C SER A 130 19.59 9.05 13.65
N ARG A 131 18.50 8.62 13.00
CA ARG A 131 17.73 7.42 13.37
C ARG A 131 18.23 6.17 12.63
N THR A 132 18.48 6.31 11.34
CA THR A 132 18.83 5.21 10.42
C THR A 132 20.32 5.18 10.09
N GLY A 133 21.05 6.27 10.37
CA GLY A 133 22.48 6.38 10.06
C GLY A 133 22.80 6.50 8.57
N ILE A 134 21.78 6.63 7.70
CA ILE A 134 21.91 6.73 6.25
C ILE A 134 22.53 8.08 5.89
N THR A 135 23.44 8.09 4.92
CA THR A 135 24.17 9.29 4.46
C THR A 135 23.85 9.65 3.02
N GLU A 136 23.33 8.70 2.24
CA GLU A 136 23.09 8.85 0.81
C GLU A 136 21.67 8.38 0.47
N MET A 137 21.01 9.13 -0.41
CA MET A 137 19.78 8.76 -1.07
C MET A 137 20.07 7.89 -2.29
N VAL A 138 19.25 6.87 -2.49
CA VAL A 138 19.24 6.02 -3.68
C VAL A 138 18.04 6.34 -4.56
N SER A 139 18.15 5.96 -5.82
CA SER A 139 17.06 6.08 -6.78
C SER A 139 15.83 5.30 -6.32
N SER A 140 14.64 5.81 -6.63
CA SER A 140 13.38 5.16 -6.31
C SER A 140 12.99 4.04 -7.29
N VAL A 141 13.86 3.58 -8.20
CA VAL A 141 13.49 2.47 -9.11
C VAL A 141 13.15 1.25 -8.26
N GLY A 142 11.99 0.63 -8.52
CA GLY A 142 11.58 -0.56 -7.79
C GLY A 142 12.63 -1.68 -7.86
N HIS A 143 12.94 -2.30 -6.72
CA HIS A 143 14.00 -3.30 -6.59
C HIS A 143 13.86 -4.49 -7.54
N SER A 144 12.63 -4.82 -7.92
CA SER A 144 12.35 -5.90 -8.89
C SER A 144 13.05 -5.64 -10.23
N CYS A 145 13.35 -4.38 -10.55
CA CYS A 145 14.07 -3.98 -11.76
C CYS A 145 15.58 -4.30 -11.74
N ALA A 146 16.13 -4.75 -10.61
CA ALA A 146 17.50 -5.22 -10.50
C ALA A 146 17.80 -6.52 -11.25
N ARG A 147 16.75 -7.31 -11.54
CA ARG A 147 16.90 -8.57 -12.30
C ARG A 147 17.44 -8.27 -13.69
N ALA A 148 18.40 -9.08 -14.17
CA ALA A 148 19.12 -8.79 -15.41
C ALA A 148 18.21 -8.53 -16.63
N ALA A 149 17.11 -9.27 -16.78
CA ALA A 149 16.15 -9.10 -17.89
C ALA A 149 15.33 -7.79 -17.79
N ASP A 150 15.04 -7.35 -16.57
CA ASP A 150 14.27 -6.13 -16.32
C ASP A 150 15.18 -4.90 -16.38
N LEU A 151 16.44 -5.04 -15.93
CA LEU A 151 17.48 -4.03 -16.09
C LEU A 151 17.80 -3.74 -17.57
N LEU A 152 17.81 -4.77 -18.42
CA LEU A 152 17.95 -4.59 -19.87
C LEU A 152 16.72 -3.90 -20.48
N SER A 153 15.53 -4.25 -20.00
CA SER A 153 14.29 -3.58 -20.43
C SER A 153 14.28 -2.11 -19.98
N LEU A 154 14.82 -1.82 -18.79
CA LEU A 154 14.97 -0.47 -18.25
C LEU A 154 16.04 0.34 -19.01
N SER A 155 17.14 -0.30 -19.43
CA SER A 155 18.16 0.36 -20.24
C SER A 155 17.62 0.72 -21.63
N LEU A 156 16.83 -0.17 -22.25
CA LEU A 156 16.09 0.13 -23.47
C LEU A 156 15.08 1.28 -23.25
N TYR A 157 14.37 1.27 -22.12
CA TYR A 157 13.47 2.38 -21.75
C TYR A 157 14.25 3.70 -21.57
N MET A 158 15.48 3.68 -21.09
CA MET A 158 16.27 4.90 -20.92
C MET A 158 17.12 5.26 -22.16
N ALA A 159 16.96 4.54 -23.27
CA ALA A 159 17.60 4.84 -24.54
C ALA A 159 16.80 5.90 -25.31
N TYR A 160 16.92 7.16 -24.89
CA TYR A 160 16.35 8.32 -25.56
C TYR A 160 17.36 9.48 -25.59
N LYS A 161 17.10 10.48 -26.43
CA LYS A 161 17.88 11.72 -26.45
C LYS A 161 17.12 12.84 -25.72
N PRO A 162 17.72 13.49 -24.71
CA PRO A 162 17.10 14.64 -24.06
C PRO A 162 16.71 15.72 -25.08
N GLY A 163 15.51 16.31 -24.93
CA GLY A 163 14.99 17.33 -25.84
C GLY A 163 14.41 16.79 -27.17
N GLU A 164 14.64 15.55 -27.54
CA GLU A 164 14.02 14.92 -28.72
C GLU A 164 12.64 14.35 -28.41
N GLU A 165 11.90 13.88 -29.42
CA GLU A 165 10.65 13.16 -29.19
C GLU A 165 10.87 11.85 -28.42
N CYS A 166 9.96 11.53 -27.51
CA CYS A 166 9.99 10.28 -26.77
C CYS A 166 9.72 9.09 -27.70
N PRO A 167 10.47 7.98 -27.57
CA PRO A 167 10.19 6.76 -28.30
C PRO A 167 8.76 6.25 -28.05
N ALA A 168 8.12 5.71 -29.08
CA ALA A 168 6.78 5.12 -29.00
C ALA A 168 6.81 3.70 -28.39
N ASP A 169 7.07 3.61 -27.09
CA ASP A 169 7.35 2.36 -26.38
C ASP A 169 6.50 2.12 -25.12
N ALA A 170 5.21 2.49 -25.19
CA ALA A 170 4.25 2.27 -24.11
C ALA A 170 4.18 0.80 -23.63
N HIS A 171 4.39 -0.17 -24.54
CA HIS A 171 4.45 -1.60 -24.20
C HIS A 171 5.62 -1.94 -23.26
N LEU A 172 6.77 -1.27 -23.42
CA LEU A 172 7.95 -1.47 -22.58
C LEU A 172 7.73 -0.89 -21.19
N GLN A 173 7.10 0.29 -21.12
CA GLN A 173 6.68 0.91 -19.86
C GLN A 173 5.75 0.00 -19.07
N HIS A 174 4.71 -0.53 -19.74
CA HIS A 174 3.77 -1.46 -19.14
C HIS A 174 4.48 -2.71 -18.61
N LYS A 175 5.34 -3.33 -19.43
CA LYS A 175 6.11 -4.51 -19.03
C LYS A 175 6.94 -4.25 -17.78
N LEU A 176 7.65 -3.12 -17.71
CA LEU A 176 8.44 -2.75 -16.55
C LEU A 176 7.56 -2.55 -15.30
N ILE A 177 6.47 -1.79 -15.40
CA ILE A 177 5.56 -1.52 -14.27
C ILE A 177 4.90 -2.80 -13.78
N SER A 178 4.40 -3.65 -14.68
CA SER A 178 3.81 -4.95 -14.34
C SER A 178 4.77 -5.90 -13.62
N ARG A 179 6.09 -5.68 -13.77
CA ARG A 179 7.15 -6.44 -13.09
C ARG A 179 7.67 -5.74 -11.83
N GLY A 180 7.05 -4.64 -11.40
CA GLY A 180 7.40 -3.93 -10.17
C GLY A 180 8.62 -3.01 -10.30
N CYS A 181 8.90 -2.49 -11.49
CA CYS A 181 9.95 -1.49 -11.74
C CYS A 181 9.51 -0.03 -11.47
N GLU A 182 8.30 0.18 -10.96
CA GLU A 182 7.77 1.51 -10.70
C GLU A 182 8.38 2.13 -9.42
N PRO A 183 8.51 3.46 -9.31
CA PRO A 183 8.40 4.46 -10.38
C PRO A 183 9.49 4.33 -11.44
N LEU A 184 9.08 4.43 -12.71
CA LEU A 184 10.03 4.52 -13.82
C LEU A 184 10.76 5.88 -13.75
N PRO A 185 12.06 5.92 -14.11
CA PRO A 185 12.79 7.19 -14.20
C PRO A 185 12.09 8.13 -15.19
N ARG A 186 11.97 9.42 -14.83
CA ARG A 186 11.39 10.42 -15.73
C ARG A 186 12.33 10.65 -16.92
N ARG A 187 11.78 10.58 -18.13
CA ARG A 187 12.51 10.94 -19.34
C ARG A 187 12.45 12.45 -19.58
N ARG A 188 13.54 13.03 -20.08
CA ARG A 188 13.64 14.44 -20.52
C ARG A 188 13.40 14.62 -22.02
N CYS A 189 12.69 13.68 -22.65
CA CYS A 189 12.22 13.80 -24.03
C CYS A 189 10.87 14.54 -24.06
N ARG A 190 10.53 15.08 -25.24
CA ARG A 190 9.25 15.73 -25.52
C ARG A 190 8.21 14.66 -25.85
N SER A 191 7.06 14.71 -25.20
CA SER A 191 5.91 13.90 -25.62
C SER A 191 5.56 14.24 -27.07
N ALA A 192 5.30 13.22 -27.90
CA ALA A 192 4.92 13.43 -29.28
C ALA A 192 3.68 14.34 -29.36
N ALA A 193 3.72 15.35 -30.21
CA ALA A 193 2.60 16.24 -30.43
C ALA A 193 1.55 15.51 -31.27
N THR A 194 0.54 14.91 -30.63
CA THR A 194 -0.57 14.29 -31.35
C THR A 194 -1.45 15.39 -31.94
N SER A 195 -1.56 15.41 -33.28
CA SER A 195 -2.52 16.27 -33.98
C SER A 195 -3.93 15.97 -33.45
N LYS A 196 -4.70 17.01 -33.13
CA LYS A 196 -6.03 16.93 -32.49
C LYS A 196 -7.22 17.20 -33.46
N PRO A 197 -7.19 16.82 -34.76
CA PRO A 197 -8.31 17.09 -35.64
C PRO A 197 -9.50 16.23 -35.20
N GLY A 198 -10.67 16.84 -35.08
CA GLY A 198 -11.91 16.12 -34.71
C GLY A 198 -12.14 15.96 -33.21
N LEU A 199 -11.34 16.58 -32.33
CA LEU A 199 -11.74 16.73 -30.93
C LEU A 199 -12.99 17.61 -30.84
N LEU A 200 -13.91 17.21 -29.97
CA LEU A 200 -15.14 17.94 -29.71
C LEU A 200 -15.09 18.56 -28.31
N PRO A 201 -15.84 19.64 -28.05
CA PRO A 201 -16.01 20.14 -26.69
C PRO A 201 -16.90 19.20 -25.87
N LEU A 202 -16.78 19.30 -24.54
CA LEU A 202 -17.77 18.71 -23.64
C LEU A 202 -19.16 19.35 -23.91
N PRO A 203 -20.26 18.58 -23.81
CA PRO A 203 -20.32 17.16 -23.44
C PRO A 203 -20.16 16.18 -24.62
N HIS A 204 -20.04 16.68 -25.86
CA HIS A 204 -20.05 15.84 -27.06
C HIS A 204 -18.87 14.86 -27.13
N SER A 205 -17.69 15.28 -26.65
CA SER A 205 -16.49 14.43 -26.58
C SER A 205 -16.65 13.19 -25.73
N LEU A 206 -17.60 13.16 -24.79
CA LEU A 206 -17.80 12.02 -23.89
C LEU A 206 -18.17 10.75 -24.67
N TRP A 207 -18.98 10.88 -25.71
CA TRP A 207 -19.56 9.72 -26.42
C TRP A 207 -19.40 9.76 -27.94
N LYS A 208 -18.92 10.88 -28.50
CA LYS A 208 -18.59 10.95 -29.92
C LYS A 208 -17.08 10.77 -30.09
N PRO A 209 -16.63 9.62 -30.61
CA PRO A 209 -15.20 9.34 -30.72
C PRO A 209 -14.53 10.20 -31.78
N VAL A 210 -13.24 10.46 -31.57
CA VAL A 210 -12.38 11.23 -32.49
C VAL A 210 -12.12 10.47 -33.80
N SER A 211 -12.15 9.13 -33.76
CA SER A 211 -11.98 8.27 -34.94
C SER A 211 -12.63 6.89 -34.72
N GLU A 212 -13.40 6.42 -35.70
CA GLU A 212 -13.98 5.07 -35.70
C GLU A 212 -12.90 3.97 -35.73
N LYS A 213 -11.73 4.23 -36.33
CA LYS A 213 -10.60 3.28 -36.31
C LYS A 213 -10.02 3.08 -34.92
N ILE A 214 -10.06 4.12 -34.09
CA ILE A 214 -9.63 4.04 -32.69
C ILE A 214 -10.67 3.22 -31.92
N VAL A 215 -11.97 3.52 -32.06
CA VAL A 215 -13.05 2.78 -31.37
C VAL A 215 -13.18 1.33 -31.79
N GLY A 216 -12.98 1.01 -33.07
CA GLY A 216 -13.06 -0.37 -33.58
C GLY A 216 -12.05 -1.33 -32.96
N SER A 217 -10.99 -0.82 -32.30
CA SER A 217 -10.01 -1.61 -31.56
C SER A 217 -10.28 -1.68 -30.05
N TRP A 218 -11.13 -0.80 -29.51
CA TRP A 218 -11.41 -0.73 -28.07
C TRP A 218 -12.61 -1.59 -27.69
N ASN A 219 -12.35 -2.87 -27.43
CA ASN A 219 -13.31 -3.73 -26.74
C ASN A 219 -13.72 -3.07 -25.42
N GLY A 220 -14.97 -2.60 -25.34
CA GLY A 220 -15.56 -2.09 -24.11
C GLY A 220 -16.00 -0.63 -24.11
N PHE A 221 -15.90 0.15 -25.19
CA PHE A 221 -16.59 1.45 -25.26
C PHE A 221 -18.12 1.23 -25.32
N ASP A 222 -18.82 1.53 -24.21
CA ASP A 222 -20.25 1.26 -24.08
C ASP A 222 -20.94 2.42 -23.32
N LYS A 223 -21.81 3.14 -24.02
CA LYS A 223 -22.63 4.19 -23.42
C LYS A 223 -23.78 3.62 -22.59
N GLN A 224 -24.21 2.39 -22.76
CA GLN A 224 -25.38 1.86 -22.03
C GLN A 224 -25.05 1.39 -20.60
N MET A 225 -23.77 1.34 -20.22
CA MET A 225 -23.37 0.94 -18.88
C MET A 225 -23.93 1.88 -17.80
N TRP A 226 -24.38 1.27 -16.70
CA TRP A 226 -24.97 1.92 -15.51
C TRP A 226 -26.20 2.80 -15.75
N VAL A 227 -26.83 2.70 -16.93
CA VAL A 227 -28.08 3.43 -17.25
C VAL A 227 -29.28 2.54 -17.11
N ASN A 228 -29.22 1.36 -17.75
CA ASN A 228 -30.27 0.37 -17.66
C ASN A 228 -29.74 -0.86 -16.93
N PRO A 229 -30.52 -1.43 -15.98
CA PRO A 229 -30.10 -2.64 -15.29
C PRO A 229 -30.10 -3.80 -16.29
N ARG A 230 -28.94 -4.44 -16.51
CA ARG A 230 -28.84 -5.66 -17.35
C ARG A 230 -28.91 -6.94 -16.53
N GLY A 231 -28.88 -6.81 -15.20
CA GLY A 231 -29.09 -7.89 -14.26
C GLY A 231 -29.16 -7.37 -12.83
N LYS A 232 -29.53 -8.27 -11.91
CA LYS A 232 -29.65 -7.98 -10.47
C LYS A 232 -28.39 -7.41 -9.81
N ASN A 233 -27.22 -7.66 -10.40
CA ASN A 233 -25.92 -7.22 -9.90
C ASN A 233 -25.51 -5.83 -10.44
N ASP A 234 -26.26 -5.24 -11.36
CA ASP A 234 -25.87 -3.98 -11.99
C ASP A 234 -26.50 -2.82 -11.23
N PHE A 235 -25.67 -2.03 -10.54
CA PHE A 235 -26.13 -0.84 -9.83
C PHE A 235 -26.09 0.37 -10.76
N LEU A 236 -27.13 1.20 -10.72
CA LEU A 236 -27.20 2.40 -11.56
C LEU A 236 -26.45 3.55 -10.90
N ILE A 237 -25.90 4.45 -11.71
CA ILE A 237 -25.16 5.60 -11.18
C ILE A 237 -26.05 6.47 -10.29
N ASP A 238 -27.29 6.73 -10.69
CA ASP A 238 -28.21 7.54 -9.91
C ASP A 238 -28.54 6.91 -8.54
N ASP A 239 -28.69 5.57 -8.49
CA ASP A 239 -28.87 4.84 -7.23
C ASP A 239 -27.67 5.01 -6.30
N VAL A 240 -26.45 4.81 -6.82
CA VAL A 240 -25.23 4.87 -6.00
C VAL A 240 -24.96 6.30 -5.53
N LEU A 241 -25.15 7.29 -6.39
CA LEU A 241 -25.03 8.70 -6.02
C LEU A 241 -26.04 9.09 -4.94
N GLY A 242 -27.27 8.57 -5.01
CA GLY A 242 -28.31 8.79 -4.01
C GLY A 242 -28.02 8.17 -2.63
N LEU A 243 -27.16 7.13 -2.56
CA LEU A 243 -26.70 6.56 -1.30
C LEU A 243 -25.61 7.40 -0.62
N GLY A 244 -24.88 8.21 -1.41
CA GLY A 244 -23.81 9.07 -0.94
C GLY A 244 -24.28 10.48 -0.58
N ARG A 245 -23.38 11.27 -0.01
CA ARG A 245 -23.60 12.71 0.24
C ARG A 245 -22.50 13.51 -0.44
N ASN A 246 -22.88 14.42 -1.34
CA ASN A 246 -21.98 15.34 -2.04
C ASN A 246 -20.75 14.63 -2.66
N ILE A 247 -21.00 13.67 -3.55
CA ILE A 247 -19.95 13.02 -4.35
C ILE A 247 -19.58 13.97 -5.47
N ARG A 248 -18.31 14.39 -5.53
CA ARG A 248 -17.77 15.31 -6.54
C ARG A 248 -16.48 14.80 -7.16
N LEU A 249 -15.69 14.04 -6.39
CA LEU A 249 -14.43 13.47 -6.84
C LEU A 249 -14.43 11.94 -6.66
N GLY A 250 -14.27 11.23 -7.77
CA GLY A 250 -14.18 9.78 -7.81
C GLY A 250 -12.81 9.26 -8.27
N PHE A 251 -12.49 8.03 -7.87
CA PHE A 251 -11.35 7.28 -8.40
C PHE A 251 -11.86 5.97 -8.99
N ASP A 252 -11.51 5.69 -10.24
CA ASP A 252 -11.95 4.53 -10.99
C ASP A 252 -10.77 3.63 -11.31
N ILE A 253 -10.78 2.43 -10.77
CA ILE A 253 -9.64 1.50 -10.81
C ILE A 253 -9.89 0.51 -11.94
N GLY A 254 -9.08 0.63 -13.00
CA GLY A 254 -9.19 -0.25 -14.17
C GLY A 254 -10.33 0.14 -15.10
N GLY A 255 -10.67 1.43 -15.24
CA GLY A 255 -11.83 1.89 -16.00
C GLY A 255 -11.77 1.72 -17.53
N GLY A 256 -10.69 1.13 -18.05
CA GLY A 256 -10.49 0.84 -19.48
C GLY A 256 -10.71 2.08 -20.35
N ALA A 257 -11.71 2.02 -21.23
CA ALA A 257 -12.07 3.10 -22.14
C ALA A 257 -12.53 4.40 -21.44
N GLY A 258 -12.72 4.41 -20.10
CA GLY A 258 -13.16 5.58 -19.33
C GLY A 258 -14.67 5.79 -19.30
N ASN A 259 -15.46 4.73 -19.51
CA ASN A 259 -16.92 4.85 -19.60
C ASN A 259 -17.56 5.25 -18.28
N PHE A 260 -17.04 4.74 -17.16
CA PHE A 260 -17.52 5.11 -15.84
C PHE A 260 -17.30 6.60 -15.59
N ALA A 261 -16.07 7.08 -15.82
CA ALA A 261 -15.74 8.49 -15.73
C ALA A 261 -16.61 9.37 -16.63
N ALA A 262 -16.90 8.93 -17.86
CA ALA A 262 -17.79 9.66 -18.77
C ALA A 262 -19.23 9.77 -18.22
N ARG A 263 -19.77 8.68 -17.68
CA ARG A 263 -21.11 8.69 -17.06
C ARG A 263 -21.16 9.54 -15.80
N MET A 264 -20.11 9.51 -14.99
CA MET A 264 -20.00 10.35 -13.80
C MET A 264 -19.86 11.84 -14.17
N ALA A 265 -19.16 12.15 -15.26
CA ALA A 265 -19.04 13.52 -15.77
C ALA A 265 -20.39 14.12 -16.19
N GLU A 266 -21.31 13.33 -16.76
CA GLU A 266 -22.69 13.76 -17.06
C GLU A 266 -23.48 14.15 -15.79
N LYS A 267 -23.06 13.64 -14.63
CA LYS A 267 -23.62 13.94 -13.31
C LYS A 267 -22.78 14.98 -12.55
N ASN A 268 -21.88 15.70 -13.24
CA ASN A 268 -20.95 16.68 -12.67
C ASN A 268 -19.99 16.10 -11.60
N VAL A 269 -19.63 14.81 -11.73
CA VAL A 269 -18.62 14.17 -10.88
C VAL A 269 -17.34 13.98 -11.68
N THR A 270 -16.25 14.54 -11.18
CA THR A 270 -14.92 14.36 -11.76
C THR A 270 -14.34 13.03 -11.32
N VAL A 271 -13.88 12.21 -12.25
CA VAL A 271 -13.29 10.90 -11.95
C VAL A 271 -11.89 10.83 -12.53
N VAL A 272 -10.94 10.43 -11.69
CA VAL A 272 -9.60 10.02 -12.14
C VAL A 272 -9.64 8.52 -12.39
N THR A 273 -9.24 8.08 -13.59
CA THR A 273 -9.32 6.67 -14.00
C THR A 273 -7.93 6.06 -14.11
N SER A 274 -7.62 5.11 -13.23
CA SER A 274 -6.44 4.26 -13.33
C SER A 274 -6.58 3.30 -14.51
N LEU A 275 -5.55 3.25 -15.36
CA LEU A 275 -5.52 2.41 -16.53
C LEU A 275 -4.08 2.08 -16.94
N LEU A 276 -3.93 0.98 -17.67
CA LEU A 276 -2.67 0.56 -18.28
C LEU A 276 -2.86 0.50 -19.79
N ASN A 277 -1.85 0.95 -20.53
CA ASN A 277 -1.84 0.92 -21.99
C ASN A 277 -1.28 -0.44 -22.45
N ASP A 278 -2.15 -1.38 -22.78
CA ASP A 278 -1.75 -2.65 -23.39
C ASP A 278 -1.95 -2.60 -24.91
N ARG A 279 -0.83 -2.44 -25.65
CA ARG A 279 -0.69 -2.26 -27.11
C ARG A 279 -1.40 -1.06 -27.73
N ASN A 280 -2.52 -0.62 -27.15
CA ASN A 280 -3.34 0.47 -27.60
C ASN A 280 -3.19 1.67 -26.63
N PRO A 281 -3.27 2.92 -27.12
CA PRO A 281 -3.10 4.13 -26.31
C PRO A 281 -4.38 4.50 -25.54
N VAL A 282 -4.71 3.76 -24.47
CA VAL A 282 -5.97 3.91 -23.72
C VAL A 282 -6.03 5.28 -23.06
N SER A 283 -4.90 5.71 -22.46
CA SER A 283 -4.76 7.02 -21.83
C SER A 283 -5.17 8.15 -22.76
N ASP A 284 -4.66 8.12 -24.00
CA ASP A 284 -4.91 9.18 -24.99
C ASP A 284 -6.38 9.19 -25.41
N PHE A 285 -6.99 8.00 -25.56
CA PHE A 285 -8.40 7.88 -25.85
C PHE A 285 -9.27 8.47 -24.73
N VAL A 286 -8.98 8.16 -23.47
CA VAL A 286 -9.68 8.71 -22.31
C VAL A 286 -9.48 10.24 -22.23
N ALA A 287 -8.25 10.72 -22.39
CA ALA A 287 -7.95 12.16 -22.39
C ALA A 287 -8.68 12.91 -23.51
N ALA A 288 -8.76 12.32 -24.71
CA ALA A 288 -9.45 12.91 -25.86
C ALA A 288 -10.95 13.09 -25.64
N ARG A 289 -11.55 12.32 -24.71
CA ARG A 289 -12.95 12.49 -24.28
C ARG A 289 -13.15 13.66 -23.31
N GLY A 290 -12.07 14.27 -22.83
CA GLY A 290 -12.08 15.30 -21.78
C GLY A 290 -12.08 14.71 -20.36
N LEU A 291 -11.59 13.48 -20.19
CA LEU A 291 -11.53 12.76 -18.92
C LEU A 291 -10.09 12.66 -18.39
N PHE A 292 -9.91 12.21 -17.15
CA PHE A 292 -8.63 12.24 -16.44
C PHE A 292 -8.01 10.83 -16.32
N PRO A 293 -7.17 10.40 -17.28
CA PRO A 293 -6.46 9.13 -17.16
C PRO A 293 -5.29 9.24 -16.17
N LEU A 294 -5.06 8.18 -15.42
CA LEU A 294 -3.87 7.97 -14.60
C LEU A 294 -3.23 6.64 -15.01
N PHE A 295 -2.00 6.70 -15.48
CA PHE A 295 -1.24 5.50 -15.84
C PHE A 295 -0.65 4.86 -14.59
N LEU A 296 -1.30 3.82 -14.08
CA LEU A 296 -0.98 3.21 -12.78
C LEU A 296 -1.44 1.75 -12.72
N SER A 297 -0.61 0.89 -12.13
CA SER A 297 -0.95 -0.50 -11.82
C SER A 297 -1.72 -0.61 -10.49
N SER A 298 -2.70 -1.52 -10.43
CA SER A 298 -3.47 -1.81 -9.20
C SER A 298 -2.66 -2.49 -8.10
N ASP A 299 -1.47 -3.01 -8.41
CA ASP A 299 -0.62 -3.72 -7.47
C ASP A 299 0.27 -2.78 -6.62
N GLN A 300 0.21 -1.48 -6.88
CA GLN A 300 1.02 -0.46 -6.23
C GLN A 300 0.18 0.46 -5.37
N ARG A 301 0.87 1.18 -4.49
CA ARG A 301 0.25 2.24 -3.69
C ARG A 301 -0.17 3.40 -4.60
N PHE A 302 -1.43 3.80 -4.51
CA PHE A 302 -2.02 4.91 -5.22
C PHE A 302 -1.30 6.23 -4.87
N PRO A 303 -0.93 7.04 -5.88
CA PRO A 303 -0.15 8.26 -5.73
C PRO A 303 -1.01 9.46 -5.24
N PHE A 304 -1.96 9.19 -4.35
CA PHE A 304 -2.84 10.18 -3.74
C PHE A 304 -2.60 10.26 -2.25
N TYR A 305 -2.88 11.43 -1.67
CA TYR A 305 -2.94 11.60 -0.23
C TYR A 305 -4.14 10.87 0.37
N ASP A 306 -4.18 10.84 1.70
CA ASP A 306 -5.24 10.20 2.46
C ASP A 306 -6.53 11.03 2.34
N SER A 307 -7.68 10.34 2.31
CA SER A 307 -9.02 10.95 2.32
C SER A 307 -9.30 11.96 1.19
N VAL A 308 -8.77 11.71 -0.01
CA VAL A 308 -8.95 12.56 -1.20
C VAL A 308 -10.30 12.34 -1.89
N PHE A 309 -10.74 11.08 -2.01
CA PHE A 309 -11.89 10.73 -2.85
C PHE A 309 -13.19 10.58 -2.07
N ASP A 310 -14.30 10.96 -2.72
CA ASP A 310 -15.66 10.75 -2.22
C ASP A 310 -16.20 9.37 -2.59
N LEU A 311 -15.72 8.83 -3.71
CA LEU A 311 -16.12 7.54 -4.27
C LEU A 311 -14.90 6.82 -4.87
N VAL A 312 -14.73 5.55 -4.56
CA VAL A 312 -13.78 4.66 -5.25
C VAL A 312 -14.57 3.56 -5.94
N HIS A 313 -14.38 3.37 -7.24
CA HIS A 313 -15.04 2.38 -8.07
C HIS A 313 -14.03 1.35 -8.59
N THR A 314 -14.40 0.07 -8.61
CA THR A 314 -13.60 -1.01 -9.20
C THR A 314 -14.49 -2.12 -9.74
N MET A 315 -14.12 -2.68 -10.90
CA MET A 315 -14.85 -3.77 -11.55
C MET A 315 -14.12 -5.13 -11.50
N TYR A 316 -12.80 -5.15 -11.23
CA TYR A 316 -11.97 -6.33 -11.47
C TYR A 316 -11.43 -6.95 -10.19
N GLY A 317 -11.57 -8.28 -10.08
CA GLY A 317 -10.97 -9.15 -9.05
C GLY A 317 -9.48 -8.92 -8.95
N LEU A 318 -8.98 -8.42 -7.82
CA LEU A 318 -7.54 -8.32 -7.60
C LEU A 318 -7.04 -9.53 -6.82
N GLU A 319 -5.86 -10.05 -7.18
CA GLU A 319 -5.29 -11.22 -6.51
C GLU A 319 -4.80 -10.90 -5.10
N LYS A 320 -4.38 -9.65 -4.84
CA LYS A 320 -3.87 -9.15 -3.55
C LYS A 320 -4.85 -8.19 -2.89
N THR A 321 -6.00 -8.70 -2.49
CA THR A 321 -7.13 -7.87 -2.02
C THR A 321 -6.84 -7.09 -0.73
N ASP A 322 -5.98 -7.61 0.14
CA ASP A 322 -5.68 -6.97 1.43
C ASP A 322 -4.99 -5.62 1.24
N PHE A 323 -3.85 -5.59 0.53
CA PHE A 323 -3.09 -4.36 0.26
C PHE A 323 -3.93 -3.35 -0.53
N PHE A 324 -4.69 -3.85 -1.49
CA PHE A 324 -5.64 -3.04 -2.25
C PHE A 324 -6.65 -2.36 -1.32
N LEU A 325 -7.30 -3.10 -0.43
CA LEU A 325 -8.34 -2.55 0.44
C LEU A 325 -7.76 -1.56 1.47
N PHE A 326 -6.54 -1.79 1.97
CA PHE A 326 -5.84 -0.80 2.81
C PHE A 326 -5.66 0.53 2.08
N ASP A 327 -5.26 0.47 0.81
CA ASP A 327 -4.96 1.68 0.08
C ASP A 327 -6.21 2.40 -0.43
N VAL A 328 -7.24 1.64 -0.80
CA VAL A 328 -8.60 2.17 -1.03
C VAL A 328 -9.13 2.85 0.24
N ASP A 329 -9.05 2.19 1.40
CA ASP A 329 -9.49 2.75 2.68
C ASP A 329 -8.72 4.04 2.98
N ARG A 330 -7.43 4.09 2.67
CA ARG A 330 -6.59 5.26 2.89
C ARG A 330 -7.03 6.46 2.04
N VAL A 331 -7.21 6.28 0.73
CA VAL A 331 -7.53 7.40 -0.18
C VAL A 331 -9.00 7.82 -0.14
N LEU A 332 -9.89 6.94 0.32
CA LEU A 332 -11.31 7.25 0.48
C LEU A 332 -11.55 8.05 1.76
N ARG A 333 -12.30 9.16 1.66
CA ARG A 333 -12.63 9.98 2.84
C ARG A 333 -13.64 9.28 3.77
N PRO A 334 -13.68 9.60 5.08
CA PRO A 334 -14.76 9.18 5.96
C PRO A 334 -16.15 9.54 5.39
N GLY A 335 -17.09 8.59 5.43
CA GLY A 335 -18.42 8.74 4.82
C GLY A 335 -18.44 8.60 3.29
N GLY A 336 -17.29 8.49 2.64
CA GLY A 336 -17.16 8.17 1.22
C GLY A 336 -17.60 6.74 0.88
N LEU A 337 -17.84 6.49 -0.40
CA LEU A 337 -18.34 5.22 -0.90
C LEU A 337 -17.24 4.39 -1.58
N LEU A 338 -17.19 3.11 -1.28
CA LEU A 338 -16.49 2.09 -2.06
C LEU A 338 -17.54 1.31 -2.86
N TRP A 339 -17.47 1.40 -4.19
CA TRP A 339 -18.33 0.69 -5.11
C TRP A 339 -17.55 -0.44 -5.78
N LEU A 340 -17.92 -1.66 -5.41
CA LEU A 340 -17.47 -2.91 -5.98
C LEU A 340 -18.50 -3.33 -7.03
N ASP A 341 -18.18 -3.20 -8.31
CA ASP A 341 -19.12 -3.47 -9.39
C ASP A 341 -18.83 -4.83 -10.04
N ASN A 342 -19.75 -5.80 -9.87
CA ASN A 342 -19.64 -7.13 -10.48
C ASN A 342 -18.30 -7.84 -10.19
N TRP A 343 -17.76 -7.62 -8.99
CA TRP A 343 -16.45 -8.08 -8.60
C TRP A 343 -16.37 -9.60 -8.64
N TYR A 344 -15.51 -10.16 -9.49
CA TYR A 344 -15.39 -11.61 -9.64
C TYR A 344 -14.80 -12.27 -8.39
N VAL A 345 -15.46 -13.33 -7.93
CA VAL A 345 -15.00 -14.12 -6.79
C VAL A 345 -14.91 -15.59 -7.20
N ALA A 346 -13.70 -16.15 -7.16
CA ALA A 346 -13.46 -17.54 -7.52
C ALA A 346 -13.92 -18.50 -6.41
N GLY A 347 -15.22 -18.78 -6.38
CA GLY A 347 -15.85 -19.76 -5.49
C GLY A 347 -16.22 -19.23 -4.09
N GLU A 348 -16.97 -20.04 -3.34
CA GLU A 348 -17.51 -19.66 -2.02
C GLU A 348 -16.41 -19.39 -0.97
N LYS A 349 -15.27 -20.07 -1.04
CA LYS A 349 -14.15 -19.84 -0.11
C LYS A 349 -13.61 -18.41 -0.20
N LYS A 350 -13.25 -17.96 -1.40
CA LYS A 350 -12.73 -16.58 -1.62
C LYS A 350 -13.78 -15.52 -1.29
N LYS A 351 -15.07 -15.84 -1.45
CA LYS A 351 -16.18 -14.98 -1.03
C LYS A 351 -16.22 -14.80 0.48
N GLY A 352 -16.05 -15.88 1.24
CA GLY A 352 -15.91 -15.83 2.69
C GLY A 352 -14.73 -14.95 3.12
N GLU A 353 -13.55 -15.16 2.52
CA GLU A 353 -12.34 -14.39 2.78
C GLU A 353 -12.53 -12.89 2.51
N LEU A 354 -13.10 -12.53 1.36
CA LEU A 354 -13.41 -11.14 1.00
C LEU A 354 -14.41 -10.50 1.97
N THR A 355 -15.45 -11.25 2.37
CA THR A 355 -16.48 -10.75 3.29
C THR A 355 -15.87 -10.45 4.66
N VAL A 356 -15.06 -11.38 5.18
CA VAL A 356 -14.32 -11.20 6.45
C VAL A 356 -13.36 -10.02 6.35
N LEU A 357 -12.66 -9.87 5.23
CA LEU A 357 -11.76 -8.74 5.01
C LEU A 357 -12.50 -7.41 5.05
N ILE A 358 -13.61 -7.26 4.32
CA ILE A 358 -14.42 -6.04 4.31
C ILE A 358 -14.94 -5.71 5.72
N GLU A 359 -15.35 -6.73 6.48
CA GLU A 359 -15.85 -6.58 7.85
C GLU A 359 -14.77 -6.08 8.82
N LYS A 360 -13.51 -6.50 8.66
CA LYS A 360 -12.38 -5.98 9.45
C LYS A 360 -12.20 -4.47 9.33
N PHE A 361 -12.53 -3.90 8.17
CA PHE A 361 -12.45 -2.45 7.96
C PHE A 361 -13.68 -1.69 8.47
N THR A 362 -14.68 -2.39 9.01
CA THR A 362 -15.92 -1.82 9.60
C THR A 362 -16.75 -0.96 8.65
N TYR A 363 -16.70 -1.27 7.35
CA TYR A 363 -17.54 -0.61 6.35
C TYR A 363 -19.02 -0.88 6.59
N LYS A 364 -19.85 0.17 6.46
CA LYS A 364 -21.30 0.03 6.47
C LYS A 364 -21.77 -0.47 5.09
N LYS A 365 -22.42 -1.62 5.05
CA LYS A 365 -23.00 -2.20 3.82
C LYS A 365 -24.29 -1.43 3.46
N LEU A 366 -24.25 -0.60 2.42
CA LEU A 366 -25.43 0.15 1.95
C LEU A 366 -26.24 -0.64 0.92
N LYS A 367 -25.54 -1.32 -0.01
CA LYS A 367 -26.13 -2.23 -1.00
C LYS A 367 -25.19 -3.41 -1.18
N TRP A 368 -25.74 -4.63 -1.23
CA TRP A 368 -24.94 -5.85 -1.34
C TRP A 368 -25.73 -6.92 -2.08
N VAL A 369 -25.22 -7.36 -3.23
CA VAL A 369 -25.84 -8.40 -4.05
C VAL A 369 -24.77 -9.38 -4.50
N VAL A 370 -25.03 -10.66 -4.26
CA VAL A 370 -24.23 -11.76 -4.80
C VAL A 370 -25.04 -12.44 -5.88
N GLY A 371 -24.44 -12.66 -7.04
CA GLY A 371 -25.11 -13.30 -8.16
C GLY A 371 -24.15 -14.11 -9.01
N GLU A 372 -24.73 -14.93 -9.87
CA GLU A 372 -24.02 -15.69 -10.87
C GLU A 372 -24.12 -14.97 -12.22
N LYS A 373 -23.00 -14.75 -12.89
CA LYS A 373 -22.95 -14.32 -14.28
C LYS A 373 -22.29 -15.39 -15.14
N PRO A 374 -22.73 -15.57 -16.40
CA PRO A 374 -22.05 -16.47 -17.33
C PRO A 374 -20.60 -16.03 -17.51
N ASP A 375 -19.68 -17.00 -17.55
CA ASP A 375 -18.28 -16.72 -17.85
C ASP A 375 -18.16 -16.20 -19.29
N PRO A 376 -17.51 -15.06 -19.55
CA PRO A 376 -17.20 -14.63 -20.91
C PRO A 376 -16.43 -15.68 -21.74
N SER A 377 -15.75 -16.64 -21.10
CA SER A 377 -15.10 -17.78 -21.79
C SER A 377 -16.06 -18.90 -22.22
N GLY A 378 -17.34 -18.82 -21.85
CA GLY A 378 -18.36 -19.86 -22.10
C GLY A 378 -18.27 -21.07 -21.17
N LEU A 379 -17.25 -21.16 -20.30
CA LEU A 379 -16.98 -22.32 -19.45
C LEU A 379 -17.69 -22.23 -18.08
N GLY A 380 -19.01 -22.06 -18.09
CA GLY A 380 -19.85 -22.13 -16.88
C GLY A 380 -20.23 -20.77 -16.27
N LYS A 381 -20.59 -20.78 -14.98
CA LYS A 381 -21.06 -19.60 -14.25
C LYS A 381 -20.02 -19.13 -13.23
N LYS A 382 -19.81 -17.82 -13.17
CA LYS A 382 -18.93 -17.13 -12.22
C LYS A 382 -19.75 -16.42 -11.16
N ILE A 383 -19.32 -16.53 -9.90
CA ILE A 383 -19.92 -15.79 -8.78
C ILE A 383 -19.33 -14.38 -8.78
N CYS A 384 -20.21 -13.38 -8.74
CA CYS A 384 -19.88 -11.96 -8.71
C CYS A 384 -20.51 -11.30 -7.49
N LEU A 385 -19.74 -10.43 -6.83
CA LEU A 385 -20.18 -9.56 -5.75
C LEU A 385 -20.33 -8.13 -6.28
N SER A 386 -21.53 -7.57 -6.17
CA SER A 386 -21.77 -6.13 -6.34
C SER A 386 -22.10 -5.52 -4.99
N ALA A 387 -21.34 -4.51 -4.56
CA ALA A 387 -21.56 -3.88 -3.28
C ALA A 387 -21.27 -2.37 -3.31
N VAL A 388 -22.07 -1.62 -2.54
CA VAL A 388 -21.80 -0.22 -2.19
C VAL A 388 -21.59 -0.17 -0.68
N LEU A 389 -20.40 0.23 -0.29
CA LEU A 389 -19.92 0.24 1.08
C LEU A 389 -19.61 1.68 1.47
N GLN A 390 -19.98 2.09 2.69
CA GLN A 390 -19.64 3.41 3.19
C GLN A 390 -18.55 3.32 4.26
N LYS A 391 -17.49 4.11 4.08
CA LYS A 391 -16.39 4.19 5.05
C LYS A 391 -16.89 4.82 6.35
N PRO A 392 -16.64 4.20 7.52
CA PRO A 392 -17.06 4.78 8.80
C PRO A 392 -16.26 6.04 9.14
N ALA A 393 -16.85 6.93 9.94
CA ALA A 393 -16.11 8.00 10.60
C ALA A 393 -15.31 7.38 11.75
N ARG A 394 -13.99 7.29 11.62
CA ARG A 394 -13.11 6.88 12.73
C ARG A 394 -12.83 8.12 13.57
N GLY A 395 -13.39 8.19 14.78
CA GLY A 395 -13.19 9.28 15.74
C GLY A 395 -14.46 10.08 16.03
N GLY A 396 -15.13 9.69 17.11
CA GLY A 396 -16.19 10.41 17.81
C GLY A 396 -16.16 10.00 19.26
#